data_AF-A0A0P9M9Q8-F1
#
_entry.id   AF-A0A0P9M9Q8-F1
#
_cell.length_a   1.000
_cell.length_b   1.000
_cell.length_c   1.000
_cell.angle_alpha   90.00
_cell.angle_beta   90.00
_cell.angle_gamma   90.00
#
_symmetry.space_group_name_H-M   'P 1'
#
loop_
_entity.id
_entity.type
_entity.pdbx_description
1 polymer ?
#
loop_
_entity_poly.entity_id
_entity_poly.type
_entity_poly.pdbx_seq_one_letter_code
_entity_poly.pdbx_strand_id
1 'polypeptide(L)' 'SAISTLSALQFVNAFSGHAGEAILSYNQSSNLGSLAIDFTGQGVGDFLVGTVGQALATDIVV' A
#
# COMPACT_ATOMS: atom_id res chain seq x y z
N SER A 1 -7.90 15.30 8.08
CA SER A 1 -7.28 14.68 6.88
C SER A 1 -7.64 13.22 6.82
N ALA A 2 -7.87 12.64 5.63
CA ALA A 2 -8.27 11.24 5.46
C ALA A 2 -7.34 10.20 6.12
N ILE A 3 -6.07 10.56 6.37
CA ILE A 3 -5.10 9.72 7.09
C ILE A 3 -5.52 9.39 8.53
N SER A 4 -6.26 10.26 9.24
CA SER A 4 -6.47 10.11 10.69
C SER A 4 -7.58 9.13 11.10
N THR A 5 -8.25 8.46 10.17
CA THR A 5 -9.38 7.57 10.47
C THR A 5 -9.12 6.09 10.17
N LEU A 6 -7.99 5.76 9.56
CA LEU A 6 -7.64 4.37 9.29
C LEU A 6 -6.88 3.78 10.47
N SER A 7 -7.47 2.79 11.12
CA SER A 7 -6.88 2.11 12.27
C SER A 7 -5.96 0.94 11.88
N ALA A 8 -6.00 0.49 10.63
CA ALA A 8 -5.14 -0.57 10.10
C ALA A 8 -5.13 -0.53 8.55
N LEU A 9 -4.06 -1.03 7.94
CA LEU A 9 -3.99 -1.32 6.51
C LEU A 9 -4.41 -2.77 6.24
N GLN A 10 -5.16 -2.99 5.16
CA GLN A 10 -5.49 -4.31 4.66
C GLN A 10 -4.64 -4.62 3.41
N PHE A 11 -3.66 -5.52 3.53
CA PHE A 11 -2.85 -5.90 2.38
C PHE A 11 -3.63 -6.82 1.43
N VAL A 12 -3.72 -6.41 0.16
CA VAL A 12 -4.48 -7.09 -0.90
C VAL A 12 -3.65 -7.20 -2.18
N ASN A 13 -4.09 -8.02 -3.12
CA ASN A 13 -3.45 -8.18 -4.44
C ASN A 13 -3.95 -7.15 -5.47
N ALA A 14 -5.14 -6.59 -5.26
CA ALA A 14 -5.76 -5.57 -6.10
C ALA A 14 -6.77 -4.79 -5.23
N PHE A 15 -6.91 -3.49 -5.48
CA PHE A 15 -7.93 -2.69 -4.80
C PHE A 15 -9.33 -3.16 -5.18
N SER A 16 -10.21 -3.28 -4.19
CA SER A 16 -11.63 -3.57 -4.34
C SER A 16 -12.51 -2.34 -4.09
N GLY A 17 -11.93 -1.24 -3.62
CA GLY A 17 -12.64 0.00 -3.26
C GLY A 17 -12.94 0.11 -1.77
N HIS A 18 -12.17 -0.57 -0.93
CA HIS A 18 -12.25 -0.39 0.51
C HIS A 18 -11.13 0.54 0.98
N ALA A 19 -11.51 1.60 1.70
CA ALA A 19 -10.54 2.52 2.29
C ALA A 19 -9.62 1.75 3.26
N GLY A 20 -8.31 1.98 3.12
CA GLY A 20 -7.26 1.30 3.89
C GLY A 20 -6.68 0.07 3.21
N GLU A 21 -7.14 -0.31 2.02
CA GLU A 21 -6.46 -1.33 1.22
C GLU A 21 -5.07 -0.86 0.81
N ALA A 22 -4.10 -1.75 0.93
CA ALA A 22 -2.71 -1.52 0.58
C ALA A 22 -2.18 -2.64 -0.32
N ILE A 23 -1.34 -2.28 -1.29
CA ILE A 23 -0.65 -3.23 -2.16
C ILE A 23 0.84 -3.07 -1.93
N LEU A 24 1.50 -4.15 -1.50
CA LEU A 24 2.96 -4.29 -1.52
C LEU A 24 3.35 -5.08 -2.76
N SER A 25 4.23 -4.51 -3.57
CA SER A 25 4.75 -5.15 -4.77
C SER A 25 6.28 -5.18 -4.73
N TYR A 26 6.85 -6.24 -5.29
CA TYR A 26 8.30 -6.38 -5.46
C TYR A 26 8.62 -7.08 -6.78
N ASN A 27 9.52 -6.48 -7.56
CA ASN A 27 10.09 -7.08 -8.74
C ASN A 27 11.56 -7.43 -8.47
N GLN A 28 11.85 -8.73 -8.39
CA GLN A 28 13.19 -9.22 -8.06
C GLN A 28 14.23 -8.91 -9.16
N SER A 29 13.83 -8.84 -10.44
CA SER A 29 14.75 -8.60 -11.56
C SER A 29 15.32 -7.18 -11.53
N SER A 30 14.48 -6.18 -11.21
CA SER A 30 14.90 -4.78 -11.09
C SER A 30 15.29 -4.36 -9.68
N ASN A 31 15.05 -5.21 -8.68
CA ASN A 31 15.14 -4.90 -7.26
C ASN A 31 14.31 -3.66 -6.85
N LEU A 32 13.18 -3.44 -7.51
CA LEU A 32 12.26 -2.34 -7.19
C LEU A 32 11.01 -2.87 -6.51
N GLY A 33 10.56 -2.18 -5.48
CA GLY A 33 9.28 -2.43 -4.81
C GLY A 33 8.42 -1.18 -4.72
N SER A 34 7.18 -1.37 -4.26
CA SER A 34 6.28 -0.26 -3.97
C SER A 34 5.27 -0.62 -2.88
N LEU A 35 4.82 0.43 -2.17
CA LEU A 35 3.63 0.42 -1.33
C LEU A 35 2.64 1.42 -1.94
N ALA A 36 1.47 0.95 -2.35
CA ALA A 36 0.35 1.79 -2.78
C ALA A 36 -0.82 1.64 -1.80
N ILE A 37 -1.55 2.72 -1.51
CA ILE A 37 -2.69 2.69 -0.56
C ILE A 37 -3.89 3.44 -1.17
N ASP A 38 -5.06 2.82 -1.11
CA ASP A 38 -6.36 3.46 -1.35
C ASP A 38 -6.89 3.99 -0.02
N PHE A 39 -6.76 5.30 0.22
CA PHE A 39 -7.21 5.91 1.46
C PHE A 39 -8.69 6.27 1.43
N THR A 40 -9.24 6.49 0.25
CA THR A 40 -10.58 7.04 0.06
C THR A 40 -11.64 5.97 -0.22
N GLY A 41 -11.24 4.74 -0.56
CA GLY A 41 -12.12 3.64 -0.92
C GLY A 41 -12.68 3.78 -2.34
N GLN A 42 -11.88 4.30 -3.28
CA GLN A 42 -12.30 4.51 -4.66
C GLN A 42 -11.79 3.41 -5.62
N GLY A 43 -11.03 2.44 -5.11
CA GLY A 43 -10.45 1.35 -5.90
C GLY A 43 -9.18 1.76 -6.62
N VAL A 44 -8.58 2.89 -6.23
CA VAL A 44 -7.38 3.48 -6.84
C VAL A 44 -6.44 3.98 -5.75
N GLY A 45 -5.15 3.94 -6.02
CA GLY A 45 -4.14 4.38 -5.04
C GLY A 45 -4.11 5.90 -4.91
N ASP A 46 -4.34 6.39 -3.69
CA ASP A 46 -4.19 7.81 -3.32
C ASP A 46 -2.76 8.15 -2.89
N PHE A 47 -2.00 7.13 -2.47
CA PHE A 47 -0.63 7.25 -1.96
C PHE A 47 0.28 6.19 -2.56
N LEU A 48 1.53 6.56 -2.83
CA LEU A 48 2.55 5.68 -3.41
C LEU A 48 3.94 5.99 -2.85
N VAL A 49 4.63 4.95 -2.39
CA VAL A 49 6.07 4.98 -2.08
C VAL A 49 6.77 3.92 -2.93
N GLY A 50 7.83 4.32 -3.63
CA GLY A 50 8.74 3.39 -4.29
C GLY A 50 9.91 3.01 -3.39
N THR A 51 10.37 1.77 -3.48
CA THR A 51 11.53 1.26 -2.74
C THR A 51 12.57 0.67 -3.70
N VAL A 52 13.85 0.80 -3.33
CA VAL A 52 14.90 -0.09 -3.85
C VAL A 52 15.09 -1.18 -2.81
N GLY A 53 14.81 -2.43 -3.18
CA GLY A 53 14.68 -3.56 -2.26
C GLY A 53 13.22 -3.88 -1.91
N GLN A 54 13.01 -5.10 -1.42
CA GLN A 54 11.71 -5.58 -0.95
C GLN A 54 11.39 -5.02 0.44
N ALA A 55 10.22 -4.40 0.59
CA ALA A 55 9.62 -4.13 1.89
C ALA A 55 8.60 -5.22 2.23
N LEU A 56 8.53 -5.61 3.50
CA LEU A 56 7.54 -6.53 4.03
C LEU A 56 6.47 -5.76 4.81
N ALA A 57 5.30 -6.35 5.00
CA ALA A 57 4.22 -5.74 5.78
C ALA A 57 4.67 -5.38 7.21
N THR A 58 5.58 -6.16 7.80
CA THR A 58 6.16 -5.92 9.12
C THR A 58 7.07 -4.70 9.21
N ASP A 59 7.51 -4.16 8.08
CA ASP A 59 8.35 -2.96 8.03
C ASP A 59 7.51 -1.67 8.05
N ILE A 60 6.19 -1.78 7.90
CA ILE A 60 5.27 -0.65 7.83
C ILE A 60 4.65 -0.39 9.21
N VAL A 61 5.00 0.74 9.81
CA VAL A 61 4.39 1.23 11.05
C VAL A 61 3.14 2.05 10.69
N VAL A 62 2.02 1.75 11.36
CA VAL A 62 0.71 2.37 11.15
C VAL A 62 0.19 3.04 12.40
#